data_AF-A0A146LE25-F1
#
_entry.id   AF-A0A146LE25-F1
#
_cell.length_a   1.000
_cell.length_b   1.000
_cell.length_c   1.000
_cell.angle_alpha   90.00
_cell.angle_beta   90.00
_cell.angle_gamma   90.00
#
_symmetry.space_group_name_H-M   'P 1'
#
loop_
_entity.id
_entity.type
_entity.pdbx_description
1 polymer ?
#
loop_
_entity_poly.entity_id
_entity_poly.type
_entity_poly.pdbx_seq_one_letter_code
_entity_poly.pdbx_strand_id
1 'polypeptide(L)'
;MCMIAMISPGMSSCEHSINTLRYADRVKELAPSNDALIEVPEDKGKMGWNTSKNESDTEEEDVSIASRAPDVAGHQDISPSCRKSNKMQYLEQEMVSAFQLWTTLCPKFDERESQLLLEAHKLEYDPEHFSSELDRILSERQKFLSALRDRVTAFRLQMDSEEELNKENYKRCRL
;
A
#
# COMPACT_ATOMS: atom_id res chain seq x y z
N MET A 1 -6.24 -29.61 -3.39
CA MET A 1 -7.11 -28.43 -3.62
C MET A 1 -6.21 -27.20 -3.72
N CYS A 2 -6.34 -26.39 -4.78
CA CYS A 2 -5.54 -25.18 -4.98
C CYS A 2 -6.42 -23.96 -4.65
N MET A 3 -6.02 -23.16 -3.65
CA MET A 3 -6.62 -21.84 -3.38
C MET A 3 -5.64 -20.76 -3.86
N ILE A 4 -6.16 -19.78 -4.60
CA ILE A 4 -5.41 -18.59 -5.00
C ILE A 4 -6.04 -17.40 -4.31
N ALA A 5 -5.27 -16.70 -3.47
CA ALA A 5 -5.69 -15.45 -2.84
C ALA A 5 -5.17 -14.26 -3.66
N MET A 6 -6.05 -13.33 -4.02
CA MET A 6 -5.65 -12.06 -4.64
C MET A 6 -5.47 -10.99 -3.56
N ILE A 7 -4.32 -10.33 -3.58
CA ILE A 7 -3.96 -9.21 -2.69
C ILE A 7 -3.79 -7.93 -3.52
N SER A 8 -4.42 -6.85 -3.07
CA SER A 8 -4.31 -5.53 -3.70
C SER A 8 -3.05 -4.80 -3.20
N PRO A 9 -2.30 -4.08 -4.05
CA PRO A 9 -1.04 -3.42 -3.66
C PRO A 9 -1.21 -2.14 -2.83
N GLY A 10 -2.40 -1.89 -2.24
CA GLY A 10 -2.72 -0.66 -1.51
C GLY A 10 -2.88 -0.89 0.01
N MET A 11 -2.27 -0.03 0.82
CA MET A 11 -2.20 -0.14 2.29
C MET A 11 -3.55 -0.14 3.02
N SER A 12 -4.64 0.33 2.41
CA SER A 12 -6.00 0.25 2.99
C SER A 12 -6.56 -1.17 3.07
N SER A 13 -5.99 -2.12 2.32
CA SER A 13 -6.46 -3.51 2.22
C SER A 13 -5.58 -4.51 2.97
N CYS A 14 -4.63 -4.02 3.79
CA CYS A 14 -3.67 -4.86 4.51
C CYS A 14 -4.36 -5.76 5.55
N GLU A 15 -5.37 -5.23 6.27
CA GLU A 15 -6.15 -6.01 7.25
C GLU A 15 -6.99 -7.10 6.59
N HIS A 16 -7.60 -6.80 5.44
CA HIS A 16 -8.33 -7.78 4.63
C HIS A 16 -7.41 -8.86 4.04
N SER A 17 -6.18 -8.50 3.69
CA SER A 17 -5.16 -9.43 3.18
C SER A 17 -4.68 -10.39 4.28
N ILE A 18 -4.43 -9.88 5.48
CA ILE A 18 -4.02 -10.68 6.65
C ILE A 18 -5.14 -11.64 7.07
N ASN A 19 -6.39 -11.19 7.05
CA ASN A 19 -7.52 -12.05 7.35
C ASN A 19 -7.64 -13.17 6.31
N THR A 20 -7.52 -12.89 5.01
CA THR A 20 -7.51 -13.91 3.95
C THR A 20 -6.39 -14.94 4.14
N LEU A 21 -5.18 -14.51 4.48
CA LEU A 21 -4.03 -15.40 4.71
C LEU A 21 -4.21 -16.26 5.97
N ARG A 22 -4.74 -15.69 7.07
CA ARG A 22 -5.06 -16.44 8.29
C ARG A 22 -6.19 -17.44 8.08
N TYR A 23 -7.16 -17.11 7.22
CA TYR A 23 -8.20 -18.07 6.81
C TYR A 23 -7.61 -19.19 5.96
N ALA A 24 -6.73 -18.88 5.00
CA ALA A 24 -6.05 -19.90 4.20
C ALA A 24 -5.19 -20.85 5.05
N ASP A 25 -4.45 -20.34 6.04
CA ASP A 25 -3.63 -21.15 6.93
C ASP A 25 -4.49 -22.06 7.84
N ARG A 26 -5.60 -21.57 8.38
CA ARG A 26 -6.52 -22.41 9.18
C ARG A 26 -7.21 -23.50 8.35
N VAL A 27 -7.43 -23.26 7.06
CA VAL A 27 -7.97 -24.27 6.12
C VAL A 27 -6.91 -25.31 5.73
N LYS A 28 -5.63 -24.94 5.77
CA LYS A 28 -4.51 -25.85 5.47
C LYS A 28 -4.35 -26.96 6.51
N GLU A 29 -4.76 -26.73 7.76
CA GLU A 29 -4.73 -27.74 8.84
C GLU A 29 -5.92 -28.72 8.81
N LEU A 30 -6.95 -28.45 8.00
CA LEU A 30 -8.09 -29.35 7.81
C LEU A 30 -7.91 -30.33 6.64
N ALA A 31 -6.77 -30.29 5.95
CA ALA A 31 -6.40 -31.34 5.02
C ALA A 31 -5.93 -32.57 5.82
N PRO A 32 -6.59 -33.74 5.71
CA PRO A 32 -6.15 -34.92 6.43
C PRO A 32 -4.76 -35.32 5.94
N SER A 33 -3.80 -35.34 6.86
CA SER A 33 -2.45 -35.83 6.62
C SER A 33 -2.51 -37.30 6.22
N ASN A 34 -2.37 -37.58 4.93
CA ASN A 34 -1.91 -38.88 4.47
C ASN A 34 -0.44 -39.00 4.90
N ASP A 35 -0.18 -39.77 5.97
CA ASP A 35 0.97 -40.68 6.07
C ASP A 35 1.05 -41.31 7.48
N ALA A 36 0.61 -42.57 7.59
CA ALA A 36 1.18 -43.56 8.51
C ALA A 36 0.90 -44.96 7.98
N LEU A 37 1.98 -45.68 7.65
CA LEU A 37 2.04 -47.07 7.22
C LEU A 37 1.63 -48.03 8.37
N ILE A 38 0.87 -49.09 8.07
CA ILE A 38 1.05 -50.51 8.48
C ILE A 38 -0.17 -51.36 8.04
N GLU A 39 0.13 -52.61 7.70
CA GLU A 39 -0.64 -53.64 6.98
C GLU A 39 -1.89 -54.22 7.70
N VAL A 40 -2.66 -54.96 6.88
CA VAL A 40 -4.04 -55.50 6.96
C VAL A 40 -4.18 -56.69 7.94
N PRO A 41 -5.38 -56.97 8.55
CA PRO A 41 -6.31 -57.97 7.98
C PRO A 41 -7.83 -57.67 8.12
N GLU A 42 -8.58 -57.98 7.04
CA GLU A 42 -9.92 -58.64 6.91
C GLU A 42 -11.07 -58.34 7.91
N ASP A 43 -12.37 -58.31 7.61
CA ASP A 43 -13.24 -58.47 6.42
C ASP A 43 -14.71 -58.17 6.86
N LYS A 44 -15.50 -57.66 5.91
CA LYS A 44 -16.98 -57.39 5.79
C LYS A 44 -17.79 -56.69 6.88
N GLY A 45 -18.37 -55.55 6.49
CA GLY A 45 -19.63 -55.07 7.08
C GLY A 45 -20.29 -53.85 6.43
N LYS A 46 -20.78 -53.96 5.17
CA LYS A 46 -21.97 -53.28 4.57
C LYS A 46 -21.96 -51.72 4.53
N MET A 47 -22.46 -51.00 3.53
CA MET A 47 -23.44 -51.21 2.47
C MET A 47 -23.23 -50.12 1.40
N GLY A 48 -23.35 -50.48 0.11
CA GLY A 48 -23.30 -49.56 -1.02
C GLY A 48 -24.68 -49.09 -1.51
N TRP A 49 -24.72 -47.82 -1.91
CA TRP A 49 -25.24 -47.23 -3.15
C TRP A 49 -26.71 -47.43 -3.63
N ASN A 50 -27.48 -46.33 -3.71
CA ASN A 50 -28.34 -45.88 -4.86
C ASN A 50 -29.00 -44.52 -4.55
N THR A 51 -28.60 -43.46 -5.26
CA THR A 51 -29.13 -42.92 -6.53
C THR A 51 -30.59 -42.48 -6.47
N SER A 52 -30.82 -41.18 -6.62
CA SER A 52 -31.94 -40.62 -7.38
C SER A 52 -31.70 -39.13 -7.67
N LYS A 53 -31.93 -38.79 -8.94
CA LYS A 53 -32.05 -37.44 -9.50
C LYS A 53 -33.06 -36.59 -8.70
N ASN A 54 -32.88 -35.27 -8.72
CA ASN A 54 -33.87 -34.37 -9.30
C ASN A 54 -33.27 -32.98 -9.58
N GLU A 55 -33.62 -32.46 -10.75
CA GLU A 55 -33.34 -31.12 -11.26
C GLU A 55 -34.41 -30.12 -10.78
N SER A 56 -34.18 -28.84 -11.10
CA SER A 56 -35.11 -27.69 -11.24
C SER A 56 -35.39 -26.77 -10.04
N ASP A 57 -34.92 -25.52 -10.24
CA ASP A 57 -35.64 -24.23 -10.20
C ASP A 57 -36.17 -23.59 -8.90
N THR A 58 -35.96 -22.26 -8.90
CA THR A 58 -36.76 -21.12 -8.37
C THR A 58 -36.66 -20.68 -6.89
N GLU A 59 -36.25 -19.41 -6.75
CA GLU A 59 -36.83 -18.31 -5.95
C GLU A 59 -36.56 -18.18 -4.42
N GLU A 60 -35.87 -17.06 -4.10
CA GLU A 60 -36.15 -16.00 -3.08
C GLU A 60 -36.21 -16.30 -1.56
N GLU A 61 -35.62 -15.35 -0.79
CA GLU A 61 -35.89 -14.95 0.62
C GLU A 61 -35.59 -16.00 1.74
N ASP A 62 -35.11 -15.73 2.98
CA ASP A 62 -34.85 -14.58 3.86
C ASP A 62 -34.00 -15.07 5.08
N VAL A 63 -33.48 -14.14 5.90
CA VAL A 63 -32.99 -14.25 7.30
C VAL A 63 -31.83 -15.21 7.64
N SER A 64 -30.68 -14.73 8.13
CA SER A 64 -30.60 -14.13 9.47
C SER A 64 -29.32 -13.31 9.65
N ILE A 65 -29.51 -12.01 9.83
CA ILE A 65 -28.54 -11.06 10.37
C ILE A 65 -28.32 -11.41 11.86
N ALA A 66 -27.15 -11.96 12.20
CA ALA A 66 -26.67 -12.01 13.58
C ALA A 66 -25.54 -10.99 13.73
N SER A 67 -25.93 -9.73 13.86
CA SER A 67 -25.12 -8.62 14.34
C SER A 67 -24.51 -8.98 15.69
N ARG A 68 -23.22 -9.29 15.74
CA ARG A 68 -22.46 -9.25 17.00
C ARG A 68 -21.65 -7.96 17.00
N ALA A 69 -22.15 -7.00 17.76
CA ALA A 69 -21.57 -5.67 17.94
C ALA A 69 -20.07 -5.74 18.32
N PRO A 70 -19.26 -4.76 17.90
CA PRO A 70 -17.84 -4.75 18.20
C PRO A 70 -17.63 -4.30 19.64
N ASP A 71 -16.97 -5.12 20.45
CA ASP A 71 -16.33 -4.65 21.67
C ASP A 71 -15.20 -3.69 21.27
N VAL A 72 -15.52 -2.40 21.31
CA VAL A 72 -14.54 -1.32 21.39
C VAL A 72 -13.91 -1.40 22.78
N ALA A 73 -12.87 -2.22 22.89
CA ALA A 73 -11.87 -2.10 23.92
C ALA A 73 -10.53 -1.88 23.20
N GLY A 74 -10.30 -0.61 22.88
CA GLY A 74 -9.06 -0.18 22.27
C GLY A 74 -7.89 -0.53 23.15
N HIS A 75 -6.92 -1.24 22.60
CA HIS A 75 -5.48 -1.06 22.77
C HIS A 75 -4.87 -1.67 21.50
N GLN A 76 -4.93 -0.90 20.41
CA GLN A 76 -4.17 -1.20 19.22
C GLN A 76 -2.72 -0.83 19.54
N ASP A 77 -2.05 -1.70 20.29
CA ASP A 77 -0.60 -1.63 20.47
C ASP A 77 0.03 -1.97 19.13
N ILE A 78 0.17 -0.95 18.29
CA ILE A 78 0.94 -1.01 17.06
C ILE A 78 2.35 -1.39 17.48
N SER A 79 2.72 -2.64 17.22
CA SER A 79 4.06 -3.17 17.51
C SER A 79 5.12 -2.16 17.03
N PRO A 80 6.17 -1.87 17.82
CA PRO A 80 7.22 -0.90 17.43
C PRO A 80 7.92 -1.26 16.12
N SER A 81 7.85 -2.53 15.68
CA SER A 81 8.30 -2.96 14.35
C SER A 81 7.41 -2.44 13.22
N CYS A 82 6.09 -2.36 13.42
CA CYS A 82 5.15 -1.80 12.45
C CYS A 82 5.33 -0.27 12.35
N ARG A 83 5.57 0.42 13.47
CA ARG A 83 5.82 1.89 13.48
C ARG A 83 7.02 2.32 12.63
N LYS A 84 8.09 1.52 12.57
CA LYS A 84 9.30 1.85 11.78
C LYS A 84 9.09 1.68 10.27
N SER A 85 8.48 0.57 9.84
CA SER A 85 8.05 0.42 8.43
C SER A 85 7.10 1.52 7.99
N ASN A 86 6.26 2.03 8.89
CA ASN A 86 5.33 3.11 8.58
C ASN A 86 6.04 4.45 8.28
N LYS A 87 7.19 4.76 8.92
CA LYS A 87 7.89 6.05 8.72
C LYS A 87 8.59 6.12 7.37
N MET A 88 9.26 5.05 6.97
CA MET A 88 9.90 4.92 5.65
C MET A 88 8.89 5.08 4.52
N GLN A 89 7.79 4.31 4.57
CA GLN A 89 6.71 4.36 3.58
C GLN A 89 6.03 5.73 3.53
N TYR A 90 5.84 6.38 4.69
CA TYR A 90 5.26 7.72 4.74
C TYR A 90 6.14 8.76 4.03
N LEU A 91 7.45 8.76 4.30
CA LEU A 91 8.38 9.69 3.64
C LEU A 91 8.48 9.45 2.13
N GLU A 92 8.47 8.18 1.72
CA GLU A 92 8.41 7.80 0.31
C GLU A 92 7.15 8.39 -0.37
N GLN A 93 5.98 8.20 0.25
CA GLN A 93 4.72 8.72 -0.26
C GLN A 93 4.70 10.25 -0.33
N GLU A 94 5.25 10.95 0.68
CA GLU A 94 5.37 12.41 0.68
C GLU A 94 6.31 12.95 -0.41
N MET A 95 7.43 12.26 -0.65
CA MET A 95 8.37 12.59 -1.72
C MET A 95 7.74 12.37 -3.10
N VAL A 96 7.12 11.21 -3.31
CA VAL A 96 6.48 10.85 -4.59
C VAL A 96 5.31 11.78 -4.90
N SER A 97 4.44 12.06 -3.92
CA SER A 97 3.33 12.99 -4.10
C SER A 97 3.80 14.42 -4.42
N ALA A 98 4.88 14.89 -3.79
CA ALA A 98 5.48 16.18 -4.13
C ALA A 98 6.02 16.22 -5.56
N PHE A 99 6.67 15.14 -6.01
CA PHE A 99 7.21 15.05 -7.36
C PHE A 99 6.11 14.97 -8.43
N GLN A 100 5.03 14.24 -8.15
CA GLN A 100 3.84 14.23 -8.99
C GLN A 100 3.23 15.64 -9.10
N LEU A 101 3.09 16.34 -7.96
CA LEU A 101 2.60 17.71 -7.95
C LEU A 101 3.51 18.65 -8.76
N TRP A 102 4.84 18.54 -8.64
CA TRP A 102 5.79 19.27 -9.49
C TRP A 102 5.52 19.05 -10.97
N THR A 103 5.33 17.79 -11.37
CA THR A 103 5.08 17.43 -12.77
C THR A 103 3.80 18.09 -13.30
N THR A 104 2.79 18.30 -12.45
CA THR A 104 1.57 19.05 -12.83
C THR A 104 1.72 20.57 -12.79
N LEU A 105 2.64 21.09 -11.98
CA LEU A 105 2.87 22.54 -11.82
C LEU A 105 3.88 23.09 -12.82
N CYS A 106 4.90 22.32 -13.19
CA CYS A 106 5.99 22.74 -14.09
C CYS A 106 5.45 23.34 -15.40
N PRO A 107 4.49 22.71 -16.12
CA PRO A 107 3.98 23.29 -17.36
C PRO A 107 3.30 24.65 -17.18
N LYS A 108 2.70 24.91 -16.01
CA LYS A 108 2.06 26.21 -15.70
C LYS A 108 3.08 27.32 -15.50
N PHE A 109 4.25 26.99 -14.95
CA PHE A 109 5.36 27.94 -14.86
C PHE A 109 5.94 28.20 -16.26
N ASP A 110 6.15 27.14 -17.04
CA ASP A 110 6.67 27.25 -18.40
C ASP A 110 5.73 28.08 -19.29
N GLU A 111 4.42 27.93 -19.14
CA GLU A 111 3.42 28.75 -19.83
C GLU A 111 3.53 30.23 -19.44
N ARG A 112 3.65 30.55 -18.15
CA ARG A 112 3.83 31.94 -17.69
C ARG A 112 5.11 32.56 -18.22
N GLU A 113 6.22 31.82 -18.21
CA GLU A 113 7.50 32.28 -18.75
C GLU A 113 7.40 32.55 -20.27
N SER A 114 6.72 31.66 -21.00
CA SER A 114 6.46 31.83 -22.43
C SER A 114 5.59 33.07 -22.71
N GLN A 115 4.55 33.30 -21.91
CA GLN A 115 3.71 34.50 -22.00
C GLN A 115 4.50 35.78 -21.72
N LEU A 116 5.35 35.76 -20.69
CA LEU A 116 6.21 36.89 -20.32
C LEU A 116 7.23 37.20 -21.43
N LEU A 117 7.79 36.18 -22.08
CA LEU A 117 8.65 36.34 -23.25
C LEU A 117 7.89 36.91 -24.45
N LEU A 118 6.64 36.52 -24.66
CA LEU A 118 5.80 37.09 -25.72
C LEU A 118 5.51 38.57 -25.46
N GLU A 119 5.32 38.96 -24.19
CA GLU A 119 5.18 40.36 -23.79
C GLU A 119 6.44 41.19 -24.07
N ALA A 120 7.62 40.61 -23.91
CA ALA A 120 8.89 41.29 -24.20
C ALA A 120 9.05 41.74 -25.67
N HIS A 121 8.28 41.19 -26.60
CA HIS A 121 8.30 41.56 -28.01
C HIS A 121 7.28 42.66 -28.38
N LYS A 122 6.47 43.12 -27.42
CA LYS A 122 5.49 44.19 -27.66
C LYS A 122 6.17 45.55 -27.71
N LEU A 123 5.59 46.49 -28.46
CA LEU A 123 6.07 47.87 -28.54
C LEU A 123 5.94 48.62 -27.20
N GLU A 124 4.96 48.23 -26.38
CA GLU A 124 4.71 48.73 -25.03
C GLU A 124 5.45 47.89 -23.98
N TYR A 125 6.72 47.57 -24.24
CA TYR A 125 7.53 46.77 -23.32
C TYR A 125 7.90 47.57 -22.07
N ASP A 126 7.51 47.06 -20.90
CA ASP A 126 7.92 47.58 -19.60
C ASP A 126 8.96 46.64 -18.94
N PRO A 127 10.24 47.06 -18.85
CA PRO A 127 11.29 46.24 -18.25
C PRO A 127 11.13 46.05 -16.74
N GLU A 128 10.48 46.97 -16.03
CA GLU A 128 10.26 46.88 -14.59
C GLU A 128 9.19 45.81 -14.30
N HIS A 129 8.08 45.83 -15.05
CA HIS A 129 7.05 44.79 -14.99
C HIS A 129 7.64 43.41 -15.35
N PHE A 130 8.38 43.34 -16.46
CA PHE A 130 8.99 42.09 -16.91
C PHE A 130 9.93 41.48 -15.85
N SER A 131 10.84 42.30 -15.30
CA SER A 131 11.80 41.83 -14.31
C SER A 131 11.13 41.43 -12.99
N SER A 132 10.14 42.19 -12.52
CA SER A 132 9.38 41.85 -11.32
C SER A 132 8.58 40.56 -11.48
N GLU A 133 7.92 40.35 -12.62
CA GLU A 133 7.12 39.15 -12.86
C GLU A 133 8.00 37.92 -13.06
N LEU A 134 9.15 38.05 -13.73
CA LEU A 134 10.14 36.98 -13.85
C LEU A 134 10.68 36.59 -12.47
N ASP A 135 11.05 37.56 -11.62
CA ASP A 135 11.53 37.29 -10.27
C ASP A 135 10.48 36.56 -9.42
N ARG A 136 9.20 36.96 -9.56
CA ARG A 136 8.07 36.28 -8.89
C ARG A 136 7.97 34.81 -9.32
N ILE A 137 8.00 34.54 -10.62
CA ILE A 137 7.95 33.18 -11.17
C ILE A 137 9.13 32.34 -10.66
N LEU A 138 10.35 32.87 -10.75
CA LEU A 138 11.56 32.17 -10.30
C LEU A 138 11.52 31.89 -8.79
N SER A 139 11.12 32.87 -7.99
CA SER A 139 10.95 32.73 -6.54
C SER A 139 9.93 31.65 -6.17
N GLU A 140 8.78 31.59 -6.85
CA GLU A 140 7.77 30.55 -6.65
C GLU A 140 8.32 29.16 -7.02
N ARG A 141 8.98 29.01 -8.19
CA ARG A 141 9.60 27.73 -8.61
C ARG A 141 10.66 27.27 -7.62
N GLN A 142 11.52 28.19 -7.18
CA GLN A 142 12.60 27.88 -6.24
C GLN A 142 12.05 27.39 -4.90
N LYS A 143 11.03 28.04 -4.34
CA LYS A 143 10.40 27.63 -3.08
C LYS A 143 9.85 26.20 -3.15
N PHE A 144 9.18 25.86 -4.26
CA PHE A 144 8.67 24.51 -4.45
C PHE A 144 9.80 23.49 -4.57
N LEU A 145 10.79 23.77 -5.43
CA LEU A 145 11.91 22.86 -5.66
C LEU A 145 12.76 22.66 -4.40
N SER A 146 12.95 23.69 -3.57
CA SER A 146 13.59 23.54 -2.27
C SER A 146 12.80 22.60 -1.36
N ALA A 147 11.48 22.76 -1.27
CA ALA A 147 10.64 21.88 -0.45
C ALA A 147 10.65 20.43 -0.94
N LEU A 148 10.63 20.22 -2.26
CA LEU A 148 10.74 18.87 -2.86
C LEU A 148 12.12 18.25 -2.54
N ARG A 149 13.21 19.00 -2.71
CA ARG A 149 14.56 18.55 -2.38
C ARG A 149 14.68 18.19 -0.90
N ASP A 150 14.06 18.96 -0.01
CA ASP A 150 14.10 18.69 1.42
C ASP A 150 13.40 17.36 1.75
N ARG A 151 12.28 17.03 1.08
CA ARG A 151 11.62 15.72 1.19
C ARG A 151 12.49 14.57 0.67
N VAL A 152 13.14 14.75 -0.48
CA VAL A 152 14.09 13.76 -1.03
C VAL A 152 15.24 13.53 -0.04
N THR A 153 15.76 14.60 0.56
CA THR A 153 16.85 14.51 1.53
C THR A 153 16.40 13.79 2.80
N ALA A 154 15.21 14.10 3.32
CA ALA A 154 14.64 13.43 4.48
C ALA A 154 14.45 11.92 4.24
N PHE A 155 13.97 11.53 3.06
CA PHE A 155 13.82 10.12 2.69
C PHE A 155 15.18 9.40 2.63
N ARG A 156 16.19 10.01 1.99
CA ARG A 156 17.55 9.44 1.93
C ARG A 156 18.18 9.26 3.30
N LEU A 157 18.07 10.27 4.17
CA LEU A 157 18.58 10.19 5.54
C LEU A 157 17.91 9.06 6.33
N GLN A 158 16.60 8.83 6.13
CA GLN A 158 15.90 7.70 6.74
C GLN A 158 16.45 6.36 6.23
N MET A 159 16.72 6.24 4.92
CA MET A 159 17.30 5.01 4.34
C MET A 159 18.66 4.69 4.97
N ASP A 160 19.54 5.68 5.08
CA ASP A 160 20.89 5.52 5.63
C ASP A 160 20.83 5.12 7.12
N SER A 161 19.94 5.75 7.90
CA SER A 161 19.75 5.43 9.32
C SER A 161 19.25 4.00 9.55
N GLU A 162 18.34 3.49 8.72
CA GLU A 162 17.86 2.11 8.83
C GLU A 162 18.95 1.09 8.50
N GLU A 163 19.81 1.39 7.52
CA GLU A 163 20.94 0.53 7.16
C GLU A 163 21.96 0.43 8.31
N GLU A 164 22.28 1.55 8.95
CA GLU A 164 23.20 1.60 10.10
C GLU A 164 22.67 0.81 11.29
N LEU A 165 21.39 0.98 11.65
CA LEU A 165 20.75 0.21 12.71
C LEU A 165 20.75 -1.28 12.42
N ASN A 166 20.54 -1.67 11.16
CA ASN A 166 20.58 -3.07 10.75
C ASN A 166 21.99 -3.66 10.95
N LYS A 167 23.03 -2.94 10.49
CA LYS A 167 24.44 -3.33 10.68
C LYS A 167 24.80 -3.46 12.16
N GLU A 168 24.34 -2.54 13.01
CA GLU A 168 24.60 -2.59 14.45
C GLU A 168 23.89 -3.76 15.14
N ASN A 169 22.63 -4.02 14.79
CA ASN A 169 21.89 -5.18 15.29
C ASN A 169 22.56 -6.51 14.93
N TYR A 170 23.06 -6.66 13.71
CA TYR A 170 23.82 -7.86 13.30
C TYR A 170 25.10 -8.07 14.10
N LYS A 171 25.79 -6.99 14.47
CA LYS A 171 27.00 -7.07 15.32
C LYS A 171 26.65 -7.49 16.74
N ARG A 172 25.54 -6.99 17.29
CA ARG A 172 25.10 -7.26 18.66
C ARG A 172 24.60 -8.69 18.87
N CYS A 173 24.00 -9.31 17.85
CA CYS A 173 23.56 -10.71 17.91
C CYS A 173 24.69 -11.74 17.72
N ARG A 174 25.94 -11.30 17.43
CA ARG A 174 27.12 -12.17 17.26
C ARG A 174 28.01 -12.27 18.50
N LEU A 175 27.65 -11.58 19.59
CA LEU A 175 28.29 -11.61 20.91
C LEU A 175 27.39 -12.34 21.89
#